data_AF-A0A4Y1ZH05-F1
#
_entry.id   AF-A0A4Y1ZH05-F1
#
_cell.length_a   1.000
_cell.length_b   1.000
_cell.length_c   1.000
_cell.angle_alpha   90.00
_cell.angle_beta   90.00
_cell.angle_gamma   90.00
#
_symmetry.space_group_name_H-M   'P 1'
#
loop_
_entity.id
_entity.type
_entity.pdbx_description
1 polymer ?
#
loop_
_entity_poly.entity_id
_entity_poly.type
_entity_poly.pdbx_seq_one_letter_code
_entity_poly.pdbx_strand_id
1 'polypeptide(L)'
;MDLEDQNTGPYGVAVSSSGEVWFTQHKANKISCIQSDGRVVEYPIPTPDAKVLCLTVSSDDDVWFTENRANKIGRITKEGIIVEYPLPNSISGPYGITEGPNKKIWFTEIKWKSNREYFKRWQHM
;
A
#
# COMPACT_ATOMS: atom_id res chain seq x y z
N MET A 1 17.21 4.00 -15.38
CA MET A 1 17.68 4.16 -13.99
C MET A 1 17.18 2.94 -13.25
N ASP A 2 18.08 2.01 -12.95
CA ASP A 2 17.75 0.82 -12.17
C ASP A 2 17.53 1.25 -10.71
N LEU A 3 16.50 0.71 -10.07
CA LEU A 3 16.34 0.86 -8.62
C LEU A 3 17.60 0.26 -7.98
N GLU A 4 18.42 1.10 -7.36
CA GLU A 4 19.81 0.77 -6.96
C GLU A 4 19.93 -0.33 -5.88
N ASP A 5 18.81 -0.90 -5.43
CA ASP A 5 18.75 -2.04 -4.52
C ASP A 5 17.85 -3.13 -5.13
N GLN A 6 18.47 -4.23 -5.60
CA GLN A 6 17.83 -5.21 -6.51
C GLN A 6 16.68 -6.04 -5.89
N ASN A 7 16.27 -5.76 -4.64
CA ASN A 7 15.26 -6.55 -3.94
C ASN A 7 14.25 -5.71 -3.14
N THR A 8 13.91 -4.50 -3.59
CA THR A 8 12.96 -3.63 -2.88
C THR A 8 11.51 -4.07 -2.98
N GLY A 9 11.19 -4.94 -3.94
CA GLY A 9 9.85 -5.46 -4.20
C GLY A 9 8.85 -4.41 -4.68
N PRO A 10 9.09 -3.72 -5.83
CA PRO A 10 8.05 -2.92 -6.48
C PRO A 10 6.76 -3.73 -6.68
N TYR A 11 5.59 -3.12 -6.46
CA TYR A 11 4.30 -3.82 -6.57
C TYR A 11 3.20 -2.97 -7.24
N GLY A 12 2.52 -2.11 -6.49
CA GLY A 12 1.51 -1.19 -7.03
C GLY A 12 2.18 0.00 -7.72
N VAL A 13 1.53 0.55 -8.74
CA VAL A 13 1.97 1.76 -9.46
C VAL A 13 0.77 2.62 -9.84
N ALA A 14 0.93 3.94 -9.79
CA ALA A 14 0.00 4.93 -10.34
C ALA A 14 0.76 6.18 -10.80
N VAL A 15 0.10 7.04 -11.56
CA VAL A 15 0.66 8.29 -12.08
C VAL A 15 -0.17 9.46 -11.57
N SER A 16 0.49 10.51 -11.08
CA SER A 16 -0.19 11.75 -10.66
C SER A 16 -0.61 12.60 -11.86
N SER A 17 -1.46 13.61 -11.62
CA SER A 17 -1.92 14.52 -12.68
C SER A 17 -0.78 15.33 -13.34
N SER A 18 0.33 15.51 -12.61
CA SER A 18 1.57 16.16 -13.05
C SER A 18 2.55 15.21 -13.77
N GLY A 19 2.22 13.92 -13.88
CA GLY A 19 3.03 12.91 -14.57
C GLY A 19 4.09 12.23 -13.72
N GLU A 20 4.07 12.41 -12.39
CA GLU A 20 5.00 11.70 -11.49
C GLU A 20 4.55 10.25 -11.30
N VAL A 21 5.49 9.31 -11.29
CA VAL A 21 5.19 7.88 -11.17
C VAL A 21 5.39 7.43 -9.73
N TRP A 22 4.31 7.03 -9.09
CA TRP A 22 4.30 6.52 -7.71
C TRP A 22 4.24 5.01 -7.69
N PHE A 23 5.07 4.36 -6.87
CA PHE A 23 5.05 2.90 -6.72
C PHE A 23 5.37 2.45 -5.30
N THR A 24 4.74 1.36 -4.85
CA THR A 24 5.03 0.74 -3.55
C THR A 24 6.24 -0.18 -3.64
N GLN A 25 7.02 -0.31 -2.57
CA GLN A 25 8.12 -1.26 -2.43
C GLN A 25 7.92 -2.11 -1.17
N HIS A 26 7.21 -3.25 -1.31
CA HIS A 26 6.69 -4.02 -0.17
C HIS A 26 7.76 -4.72 0.66
N LYS A 27 8.94 -5.01 0.09
CA LYS A 27 10.07 -5.61 0.82
C LYS A 27 10.89 -4.56 1.55
N ALA A 28 11.05 -3.38 0.94
CA ALA A 28 11.79 -2.27 1.52
C ALA A 28 10.96 -1.36 2.44
N ASN A 29 9.66 -1.63 2.58
CA ASN A 29 8.72 -0.88 3.43
C ASN A 29 8.70 0.64 3.13
N LYS A 30 8.64 0.99 1.85
CA LYS A 30 8.60 2.39 1.38
C LYS A 30 7.67 2.55 0.17
N ILE A 31 7.28 3.79 -0.09
CA ILE A 31 6.70 4.24 -1.36
C ILE A 31 7.73 5.13 -2.04
N SER A 32 7.83 5.07 -3.36
CA SER A 32 8.73 5.92 -4.13
C SER A 32 7.99 6.65 -5.23
N CYS A 33 8.48 7.85 -5.52
CA CYS A 33 7.99 8.73 -6.56
C CYS A 33 9.12 9.05 -7.54
N ILE A 34 8.92 8.75 -8.82
CA ILE A 34 9.78 9.25 -9.90
C ILE A 34 9.20 10.58 -10.35
N GLN A 35 9.94 11.65 -10.10
CA GLN A 35 9.63 13.01 -10.50
C GLN A 35 9.77 13.16 -12.02
N SER A 36 9.17 14.22 -12.58
CA SER A 36 9.20 14.49 -14.02
C SER A 36 10.60 14.73 -14.60
N ASP A 37 11.55 15.14 -13.75
CA ASP A 37 12.97 15.28 -14.07
C ASP A 37 13.79 13.99 -13.89
N GLY A 38 13.13 12.88 -13.56
CA GLY A 38 13.75 11.57 -13.35
C GLY A 38 14.33 11.36 -11.95
N ARG A 39 14.28 12.34 -11.04
CA ARG A 39 14.70 12.13 -9.65
C ARG A 39 13.75 11.17 -8.93
N VAL A 40 14.30 10.34 -8.06
CA VAL A 40 13.53 9.46 -7.18
C VAL A 40 13.46 10.06 -5.79
N VAL A 41 12.24 10.18 -5.25
CA VAL A 41 11.99 10.52 -3.85
C VAL A 41 11.41 9.29 -3.17
N GLU A 42 11.90 8.98 -1.96
CA GLU A 42 11.47 7.81 -1.20
C GLU A 42 10.80 8.22 0.12
N TYR A 43 9.74 7.51 0.45
CA TYR A 43 8.88 7.74 1.60
C TYR A 43 8.85 6.46 2.46
N PRO A 44 9.70 6.36 3.50
CA PRO A 44 9.68 5.24 4.44
C PRO A 44 8.33 5.17 5.16
N ILE A 45 7.71 3.99 5.19
CA ILE A 45 6.43 3.81 5.90
C ILE A 45 6.70 3.77 7.41
N PRO A 46 6.01 4.60 8.23
CA PRO A 46 6.24 4.66 9.67
C PRO A 46 6.02 3.33 10.37
N THR A 47 5.01 2.56 9.96
CA THR A 47 4.78 1.21 10.47
C THR A 47 5.79 0.22 9.88
N PRO A 48 6.60 -0.47 10.72
CA PRO A 48 7.50 -1.52 10.25
C PRO A 48 6.73 -2.70 9.66
N ASP A 49 7.32 -3.36 8.65
CA ASP A 49 6.77 -4.57 8.03
C ASP A 49 5.30 -4.44 7.56
N ALA A 50 4.89 -3.24 7.14
CA ALA A 50 3.50 -2.91 6.80
C ALA A 50 2.96 -3.71 5.61
N LYS A 51 3.88 -4.19 4.75
CA LYS A 51 3.59 -4.88 3.49
C LYS A 51 2.66 -4.01 2.64
N VAL A 52 3.17 -2.84 2.23
CA VAL A 52 2.46 -1.93 1.33
C VAL A 52 2.23 -2.57 -0.04
N LEU A 53 0.98 -2.56 -0.52
CA LEU A 53 0.61 -3.27 -1.76
C LEU A 53 0.08 -2.33 -2.85
N CYS A 54 -1.22 -2.07 -2.92
CA CYS A 54 -1.75 -1.20 -3.95
C CYS A 54 -1.71 0.26 -3.49
N LEU A 55 -1.64 1.16 -4.47
CA LEU A 55 -1.80 2.58 -4.27
C LEU A 55 -2.69 3.17 -5.37
N THR A 56 -3.27 4.34 -5.09
CA THR A 56 -3.92 5.21 -6.06
C THR A 56 -3.52 6.65 -5.76
N VAL A 57 -3.42 7.48 -6.80
CA VAL A 57 -3.37 8.94 -6.63
C VAL A 57 -4.80 9.46 -6.69
N SER A 58 -5.20 10.30 -5.73
CA SER A 58 -6.52 10.93 -5.73
C SER A 58 -6.56 12.15 -6.64
N SER A 59 -7.77 12.65 -6.91
CA SER A 59 -8.02 13.90 -7.62
C SER A 59 -7.42 15.15 -6.95
N ASP A 60 -7.01 15.06 -5.68
CA ASP A 60 -6.32 16.12 -4.93
C ASP A 60 -4.78 15.93 -4.91
N ASP A 61 -4.26 15.00 -5.73
CA ASP A 61 -2.84 14.58 -5.81
C ASP A 61 -2.28 13.93 -4.53
N ASP A 62 -3.13 13.46 -3.62
CA ASP A 62 -2.67 12.63 -2.50
C ASP A 62 -2.49 11.18 -2.92
N VAL A 63 -1.50 10.51 -2.34
CA VAL A 63 -1.24 9.10 -2.62
C VAL A 63 -1.84 8.26 -1.51
N TRP A 64 -2.89 7.51 -1.84
CA TRP A 64 -3.54 6.58 -0.91
C TRP A 64 -3.05 5.16 -1.16
N PHE A 65 -2.77 4.42 -0.10
CA PHE A 65 -2.19 3.09 -0.19
C PHE A 65 -2.70 2.14 0.88
N THR A 66 -2.56 0.84 0.63
CA THR A 66 -2.94 -0.21 1.58
C THR A 66 -1.72 -0.79 2.29
N GLU A 67 -1.79 -0.87 3.62
CA GLU A 67 -0.82 -1.62 4.43
C GLU A 67 -1.41 -2.98 4.80
N ASN A 68 -1.15 -3.97 3.94
CA ASN A 68 -1.83 -5.26 4.00
C ASN A 68 -1.60 -6.01 5.31
N ARG A 69 -0.37 -6.01 5.82
CA ARG A 69 -0.01 -6.71 7.05
C ARG A 69 -0.32 -5.88 8.29
N ALA A 70 -0.15 -4.56 8.23
CA ALA A 70 -0.39 -3.67 9.36
C ALA A 70 -1.88 -3.36 9.61
N ASN A 71 -2.78 -3.76 8.70
CA ASN A 71 -4.22 -3.53 8.84
C ASN A 71 -4.57 -2.03 8.85
N LYS A 72 -3.95 -1.27 7.94
CA LYS A 72 -4.15 0.18 7.82
C LYS A 72 -4.35 0.62 6.37
N ILE A 73 -4.94 1.80 6.21
CA ILE A 73 -4.86 2.61 4.99
C ILE A 73 -3.89 3.75 5.26
N GLY A 74 -2.97 4.00 4.36
CA GLY A 74 -2.07 5.14 4.44
C GLY A 74 -2.40 6.20 3.39
N ARG A 75 -2.00 7.43 3.68
CA ARG A 75 -2.08 8.60 2.80
C ARG A 75 -0.77 9.36 2.86
N ILE A 76 -0.17 9.65 1.71
CA ILE A 76 0.88 10.66 1.59
C ILE A 76 0.19 11.93 1.08
N THR A 77 0.26 13.01 1.85
CA THR A 77 -0.26 14.31 1.39
C THR A 77 0.61 14.88 0.28
N LYS A 78 0.11 15.85 -0.47
CA LYS A 78 0.90 16.60 -1.46
C LYS A 78 2.20 17.20 -0.91
N GLU A 79 2.24 17.52 0.39
CA GLU A 79 3.43 18.03 1.10
C GLU A 79 4.40 16.90 1.52
N GLY A 80 4.09 15.65 1.20
CA GLY A 80 4.92 14.49 1.53
C GLY A 80 4.72 13.93 2.94
N ILE A 81 3.65 14.31 3.64
CA ILE A 81 3.37 13.86 5.02
C ILE A 81 2.62 12.54 4.97
N ILE A 82 3.11 11.53 5.71
CA ILE A 82 2.44 10.23 5.83
C ILE A 82 1.46 10.25 7.01
N VAL A 83 0.21 9.89 6.74
CA VAL A 83 -0.84 9.66 7.73
C VAL A 83 -1.36 8.24 7.58
N GLU A 84 -1.48 7.50 8.69
CA GLU A 84 -1.94 6.12 8.70
C GLU A 84 -3.26 5.99 9.47
N TYR A 85 -4.21 5.24 8.92
CA TYR A 85 -5.55 5.03 9.46
C TYR A 85 -5.75 3.54 9.79
N PRO A 86 -5.77 3.16 11.08
CA PRO A 86 -6.03 1.78 11.48
C PRO A 86 -7.46 1.38 11.13
N LEU A 87 -7.62 0.16 10.58
CA LEU A 87 -8.93 -0.39 10.29
C LEU A 87 -9.59 -0.94 11.56
N PRO A 88 -10.92 -0.79 11.72
CA PRO A 88 -11.63 -1.15 12.95
C PRO A 88 -11.70 -2.67 13.18
N ASN A 89 -11.67 -3.46 12.11
CA ASN A 89 -11.72 -4.91 12.18
C ASN A 89 -10.31 -5.48 12.29
N SER A 90 -10.10 -6.48 13.15
CA SER A 90 -8.83 -7.19 13.23
C SER A 90 -8.59 -8.03 11.97
N ILE A 91 -7.41 -7.87 11.36
CA ILE A 91 -6.90 -8.72 10.27
C ILE A 91 -7.81 -8.71 9.03
N SER A 92 -8.12 -7.52 8.52
CA SER A 92 -8.87 -7.32 7.28
C SER A 92 -8.06 -7.66 6.02
N GLY A 93 -6.75 -7.38 6.04
CA GLY A 93 -5.87 -7.52 4.89
C GLY A 93 -6.29 -6.59 3.75
N PRO A 94 -6.15 -5.27 3.89
CA PRO A 94 -6.49 -4.34 2.80
C PRO A 94 -5.61 -4.60 1.59
N TYR A 95 -6.16 -4.48 0.38
CA TYR A 95 -5.47 -4.84 -0.87
C TYR A 95 -5.71 -3.84 -2.00
N GLY A 96 -6.74 -4.01 -2.83
CA GLY A 96 -7.06 -3.05 -3.88
C GLY A 96 -7.57 -1.75 -3.27
N ILE A 97 -7.22 -0.62 -3.88
CA ILE A 97 -7.62 0.72 -3.44
C ILE A 97 -7.89 1.62 -4.64
N THR A 98 -8.91 2.47 -4.57
CA THR A 98 -9.27 3.41 -5.64
C THR A 98 -10.05 4.59 -5.09
N GLU A 99 -10.00 5.74 -5.78
CA GLU A 99 -10.92 6.83 -5.52
C GLU A 99 -12.27 6.54 -6.20
N GLY A 100 -13.35 6.68 -5.45
CA GLY A 100 -14.72 6.55 -5.93
C GLY A 100 -15.46 7.88 -5.92
N PRO A 101 -16.81 7.83 -6.06
CA PRO A 101 -17.63 9.03 -6.09
C PRO A 101 -17.45 9.92 -4.86
N ASN A 102 -17.57 11.23 -5.04
CA ASN A 102 -17.42 12.24 -3.99
C ASN A 102 -16.05 12.20 -3.28
N LYS A 103 -14.99 11.87 -4.02
CA LYS A 103 -13.60 11.81 -3.52
C LYS A 103 -13.39 10.83 -2.35
N LYS A 104 -14.27 9.86 -2.20
CA LYS A 104 -14.14 8.83 -1.15
C LYS A 104 -13.18 7.76 -1.62
N ILE A 105 -12.32 7.31 -0.72
CA ILE A 105 -11.40 6.21 -0.99
C ILE A 105 -12.08 4.88 -0.66
N TRP A 106 -12.11 3.98 -1.64
CA TRP A 106 -12.63 2.63 -1.53
C TRP A 106 -11.49 1.64 -1.57
N PHE A 107 -11.60 0.57 -0.79
CA PHE A 107 -10.62 -0.51 -0.78
C PHE A 107 -11.27 -1.87 -0.53
N THR A 108 -10.56 -2.94 -0.86
CA THR A 108 -10.99 -4.32 -0.62
C THR A 108 -10.24 -4.92 0.57
N GLU A 109 -10.93 -5.72 1.38
CA GLU A 109 -10.34 -6.53 2.45
C GLU A 109 -10.27 -8.00 1.98
N ILE A 110 -9.08 -8.55 1.75
CA ILE A 110 -8.92 -9.89 1.14
C ILE A 110 -8.86 -11.03 2.15
N LYS A 111 -9.15 -10.75 3.43
CA LYS A 111 -9.24 -11.67 4.57
C LYS A 111 -8.72 -13.08 4.28
N TRP A 112 -7.45 -13.32 4.61
CA TRP A 112 -6.91 -14.69 4.58
C TRP A 112 -7.62 -15.51 5.66
N LYS A 113 -8.63 -16.29 5.29
CA LYS A 113 -9.09 -17.38 6.15
C LYS A 113 -7.93 -18.37 6.25
N SER A 114 -7.16 -18.31 7.33
CA SER A 114 -6.27 -19.41 7.65
C SER A 114 -7.17 -20.64 7.86
N ASN A 115 -7.10 -21.62 6.97
CA ASN A 115 -7.74 -22.93 7.12
C ASN A 115 -7.09 -23.76 8.25
N ARG A 116 -6.73 -23.14 9.39
CA ARG A 116 -6.23 -23.85 10.57
C ARG A 116 -7.30 -24.73 11.22
N GLU A 117 -8.59 -24.53 10.89
CA GLU A 117 -9.64 -25.45 11.32
C GLU A 117 -9.67 -26.77 10.54
N TYR A 118 -9.12 -26.85 9.32
CA TYR A 118 -9.03 -28.12 8.60
C TYR A 118 -7.90 -29.02 9.11
N PHE A 119 -6.80 -28.45 9.61
CA PHE A 119 -5.68 -29.23 10.18
C PHE A 119 -5.98 -29.86 11.55
N LYS A 120 -7.02 -29.40 12.26
CA LYS A 120 -7.47 -30.05 13.50
C LYS A 120 -8.44 -31.21 13.29
N ARG A 121 -8.89 -31.46 12.05
CA ARG A 121 -9.86 -32.54 11.74
C ARG A 121 -9.21 -33.87 11.33
N TRP A 122 -7.89 -33.94 11.24
CA TRP A 122 -7.15 -35.13 10.76
C TRP A 122 -6.09 -35.66 11.76
N GLN A 123 -6.31 -35.52 13.06
CA GLN A 123 -5.47 -36.17 14.09
C GLN A 123 -6.22 -37.25 14.92
N HIS A 124 -7.43 -37.64 14.50
CA HIS A 124 -8.22 -38.67 15.18
C HIS A 124 -8.82 -39.72 14.23
N MET A 125 -8.14 -40.04 13.13
CA MET A 125 -8.41 -41.26 12.36
C MET A 125 -7.13 -42.07 12.22
#